data_AF-A0A523EPM5-F1
#
_entry.id   AF-A0A523EPM5-F1
#
_cell.length_a   1.000
_cell.length_b   1.000
_cell.length_c   1.000
_cell.angle_alpha   90.00
_cell.angle_beta   90.00
_cell.angle_gamma   90.00
#
_symmetry.space_group_name_H-M   'P 1'
#
loop_
_entity.id
_entity.type
_entity.pdbx_description
1 polymer ?
#
loop_
_entity_poly.entity_id
_entity_poly.type
_entity_poly.pdbx_seq_one_letter_code
_entity_poly.pdbx_strand_id
1 'polypeptide(L)'
;MPPSQWSSIAKLSCCVDSGDCRRRPTPRPLTRTACSRPPDEPYDHDDPRLQRITARVVLSHTTGFPNWRPDNWSGDPKPLRIKFEPGARFRYSGEGYVYLQRVVERITGETLDVYLRRTVLDPLDMRSSSYVWEERFESVHAVPHDGKARPQEKSRPEAALAAGTLQTTAADYWTGHDLDRPAGDPHCQTGRPPHGGVARR
;
A
#
# COMPACT_ATOMS: atom_id res chain seq x y z
N MET A 1 21.76 0.52 11.73
CA MET A 1 21.18 1.86 11.47
C MET A 1 19.91 1.65 10.66
N PRO A 2 18.77 2.27 10.97
CA PRO A 2 17.57 2.06 10.18
C PRO A 2 17.75 2.73 8.81
N PRO A 3 17.39 2.06 7.70
CA PRO A 3 17.37 2.70 6.40
C PRO A 3 16.29 3.79 6.40
N SER A 4 16.72 5.00 6.05
CA SER A 4 15.87 6.18 5.89
C SER A 4 15.19 6.12 4.52
N GLN A 5 14.03 5.44 4.44
CA GLN A 5 13.10 5.61 3.33
C GLN A 5 11.68 5.81 3.87
N TRP A 6 11.15 7.01 3.63
CA TRP A 6 9.76 7.34 3.87
C TRP A 6 8.97 7.03 2.60
N SER A 7 8.29 5.89 2.55
CA SER A 7 7.29 5.62 1.49
C SER A 7 6.04 4.99 2.10
N SER A 8 5.18 5.82 2.69
CA SER A 8 3.89 5.42 3.28
C SER A 8 2.75 5.55 2.24
N ILE A 9 2.83 4.81 1.14
CA ILE A 9 1.85 4.91 0.03
C ILE A 9 0.88 3.70 -0.06
N ALA A 10 1.07 2.63 0.71
CA ALA A 10 0.17 1.46 0.68
C ALA A 10 -1.24 1.68 1.31
N LYS A 11 -1.77 2.90 1.30
CA LYS A 11 -2.98 3.29 2.07
C LYS A 11 -4.31 3.09 1.33
N LEU A 12 -4.34 2.68 0.05
CA LEU A 12 -5.52 2.92 -0.79
C LEU A 12 -6.29 1.72 -1.39
N SER A 13 -6.00 0.45 -1.10
CA SER A 13 -6.75 -0.66 -1.71
C SER A 13 -7.42 -1.59 -0.70
N CYS A 14 -8.62 -1.23 -0.24
CA CYS A 14 -9.47 -2.12 0.57
C CYS A 14 -10.99 -1.99 0.30
N CYS A 15 -11.43 -1.31 -0.77
CA CYS A 15 -12.86 -1.02 -0.97
C CYS A 15 -13.56 -1.74 -2.13
N VAL A 16 -12.89 -2.64 -2.88
CA VAL A 16 -13.39 -3.07 -4.21
C VAL A 16 -14.07 -4.45 -4.23
N ASP A 17 -14.58 -4.99 -3.12
CA ASP A 17 -15.25 -6.30 -3.19
C ASP A 17 -16.45 -6.50 -2.25
N SER A 18 -17.50 -5.69 -2.46
CA SER A 18 -18.81 -5.94 -1.85
C SER A 18 -19.90 -5.34 -2.73
N GLY A 19 -20.54 -6.15 -3.58
CA GLY A 19 -21.67 -5.79 -4.45
C GLY A 19 -22.97 -5.40 -3.74
N ASP A 20 -22.91 -4.75 -2.57
CA ASP A 20 -24.06 -4.20 -1.86
C ASP A 20 -23.69 -2.85 -1.21
N CYS A 21 -23.87 -1.77 -1.98
CA CYS A 21 -23.58 -0.40 -1.53
C CYS A 21 -24.57 0.14 -0.47
N ARG A 22 -25.57 -0.63 -0.01
CA ARG A 22 -26.62 -0.10 0.90
C ARG A 22 -26.42 -0.41 2.38
N ARG A 23 -25.43 -1.23 2.76
CA ARG A 23 -25.08 -1.46 4.16
C ARG A 23 -23.62 -1.10 4.38
N ARG A 24 -23.35 -0.07 5.20
CA ARG A 24 -21.99 0.15 5.72
C ARG A 24 -21.60 -1.12 6.50
N PRO A 25 -20.60 -1.90 6.05
CA PRO A 25 -20.15 -3.03 6.84
C PRO A 25 -19.66 -2.49 8.18
N THR A 26 -20.11 -3.07 9.29
CA THR A 26 -19.50 -2.76 10.58
C THR A 26 -18.02 -3.14 10.49
N PRO A 27 -17.09 -2.30 10.97
CA PRO A 27 -15.67 -2.61 10.92
C PRO A 27 -15.41 -3.95 11.61
N ARG A 28 -14.99 -4.96 10.85
CA ARG A 28 -14.65 -6.28 11.41
C ARG A 28 -13.22 -6.28 11.94
N PRO A 29 -12.96 -6.89 13.11
CA PRO A 29 -11.61 -7.12 13.59
C PRO A 29 -10.80 -7.95 12.61
N LEU A 30 -9.53 -7.57 12.40
CA LEU A 30 -8.63 -8.25 11.46
C LEU A 30 -8.39 -9.71 11.86
N THR A 31 -8.38 -10.01 13.17
CA THR A 31 -8.31 -11.35 13.76
C THR A 31 -9.48 -12.27 13.40
N ARG A 32 -10.62 -11.73 12.95
CA ARG A 32 -11.84 -12.50 12.62
C ARG A 32 -12.07 -12.63 11.11
N THR A 33 -11.18 -12.09 10.30
CA THR A 33 -11.34 -12.03 8.84
C THR A 33 -10.94 -13.33 8.14
N ALA A 34 -10.41 -14.32 8.87
CA ALA A 34 -10.19 -15.68 8.39
C ALA A 34 -10.20 -16.65 9.58
N CYS A 35 -10.77 -17.85 9.41
CA CYS A 35 -10.73 -18.96 10.38
C CYS A 35 -9.33 -19.58 10.55
N SER A 36 -8.28 -18.80 10.39
CA SER A 36 -6.92 -19.31 10.32
C SER A 36 -5.99 -18.51 11.25
N ARG A 37 -5.23 -19.27 12.05
CA ARG A 37 -4.32 -18.85 13.13
C ARG A 37 -3.42 -17.66 12.77
N PRO A 38 -3.38 -16.55 13.53
CA PRO A 38 -2.67 -15.28 13.21
C PRO A 38 -1.26 -15.42 12.59
N PRO A 39 -0.76 -14.41 11.83
CA PRO A 39 0.39 -14.56 10.92
C PRO A 39 1.67 -15.03 11.64
N ASP A 40 2.58 -15.67 10.89
CA ASP A 40 3.73 -16.42 11.44
C ASP A 40 4.85 -15.55 12.06
N GLU A 41 4.64 -14.24 12.20
CA GLU A 41 5.45 -13.40 13.09
C GLU A 41 5.00 -13.59 14.54
N PRO A 42 5.88 -13.43 15.53
CA PRO A 42 5.48 -13.53 16.91
C PRO A 42 4.57 -12.36 17.24
N TYR A 43 3.27 -12.60 17.34
CA TYR A 43 2.30 -11.69 17.93
C TYR A 43 1.97 -12.19 19.34
N ASP A 44 1.65 -11.27 20.23
CA ASP A 44 1.10 -11.61 21.53
C ASP A 44 -0.36 -12.05 21.35
N HIS A 45 -0.58 -13.28 20.88
CA HIS A 45 -1.89 -13.80 20.48
C HIS A 45 -2.91 -13.84 21.61
N ASP A 46 -2.44 -13.83 22.85
CA ASP A 46 -3.26 -13.86 24.06
C ASP A 46 -3.78 -12.47 24.45
N ASP A 47 -3.29 -11.39 23.82
CA ASP A 47 -3.79 -10.04 24.09
C ASP A 47 -5.20 -9.85 23.50
N PRO A 48 -6.26 -9.75 24.33
CA PRO A 48 -7.64 -9.64 23.84
C PRO A 48 -7.87 -8.38 23.00
N ARG A 49 -7.00 -7.37 23.13
CA ARG A 49 -7.12 -6.10 22.39
C ARG A 49 -6.84 -6.27 20.90
N LEU A 50 -6.20 -7.37 20.47
CA LEU A 50 -6.06 -7.70 19.05
C LEU A 50 -7.43 -7.79 18.36
N GLN A 51 -8.47 -8.22 19.07
CA GLN A 51 -9.85 -8.28 18.58
C GLN A 51 -10.49 -6.89 18.35
N ARG A 52 -9.80 -5.80 18.71
CA ARG A 52 -10.25 -4.43 18.46
C ARG A 52 -9.55 -3.79 17.25
N ILE A 53 -8.53 -4.45 16.69
CA ILE A 53 -7.77 -3.91 15.57
C ILE A 53 -8.52 -4.20 14.28
N THR A 54 -8.98 -3.14 13.63
CA THR A 54 -9.63 -3.17 12.31
C THR A 54 -8.73 -2.53 11.26
N ALA A 55 -9.01 -2.71 9.97
CA ALA A 55 -8.30 -2.00 8.90
C ALA A 55 -8.32 -0.48 9.11
N ARG A 56 -9.46 0.08 9.56
CA ARG A 56 -9.59 1.50 9.92
C ARG A 56 -8.63 1.92 11.05
N VAL A 57 -8.50 1.10 12.09
CA VAL A 57 -7.58 1.37 13.21
C VAL A 57 -6.12 1.34 12.75
N VAL A 58 -5.77 0.44 11.82
CA VAL A 58 -4.44 0.40 11.20
C VAL A 58 -4.20 1.65 10.35
N LEU A 59 -5.09 1.94 9.40
CA LEU A 59 -4.93 3.03 8.44
C LEU A 59 -4.88 4.40 9.12
N SER A 60 -5.52 4.54 10.29
CA SER A 60 -5.48 5.74 11.14
C SER A 60 -4.29 5.82 12.10
N HIS A 61 -3.37 4.83 12.08
CA HIS A 61 -2.26 4.74 13.03
C HIS A 61 -2.70 4.79 14.50
N THR A 62 -3.80 4.12 14.84
CA THR A 62 -4.34 4.06 16.21
C THR A 62 -4.30 2.65 16.80
N THR A 63 -3.46 1.76 16.26
CA THR A 63 -3.39 0.33 16.65
C THR A 63 -2.90 0.09 18.08
N GLY A 64 -2.14 1.02 18.66
CA GLY A 64 -1.39 0.76 19.88
C GLY A 64 -0.06 0.04 19.65
N PHE A 65 0.33 -0.25 18.41
CA PHE A 65 1.64 -0.85 18.07
C PHE A 65 2.78 0.18 18.03
N PRO A 66 4.03 -0.21 18.35
CA PRO A 66 5.19 0.67 18.17
C PRO A 66 5.42 1.01 16.70
N ASN A 67 6.36 1.93 16.41
CA ASN A 67 6.71 2.19 15.01
C ASN A 67 7.36 0.98 14.35
N TRP A 68 8.39 0.47 15.03
CA TRP A 68 9.09 -0.77 14.74
C TRP A 68 9.29 -1.50 16.06
N ARG A 69 9.16 -2.83 16.09
CA ARG A 69 9.54 -3.60 17.28
C ARG A 69 11.05 -3.48 17.52
N PRO A 70 11.51 -3.45 18.79
CA PRO A 70 12.92 -3.64 19.08
C PRO A 70 13.40 -4.94 18.42
N ASP A 71 14.60 -4.92 17.87
CA ASP A 71 15.23 -6.13 17.31
C ASP A 71 14.51 -6.70 16.07
N ASN A 72 13.64 -5.94 15.39
CA ASN A 72 12.95 -6.41 14.16
C ASN A 72 13.89 -6.81 13.00
N TRP A 73 15.17 -6.43 13.08
CA TRP A 73 16.22 -6.78 12.13
C TRP A 73 17.35 -7.63 12.77
N SER A 74 17.16 -8.14 14.00
CA SER A 74 18.18 -8.93 14.71
C SER A 74 18.17 -10.43 14.38
N GLY A 75 17.22 -10.89 13.56
CA GLY A 75 16.97 -12.32 13.31
C GLY A 75 16.16 -13.03 14.39
N ASP A 76 15.97 -12.40 15.56
CA ASP A 76 15.14 -12.91 16.67
C ASP A 76 14.07 -11.85 17.06
N PRO A 77 13.00 -11.71 16.25
CA PRO A 77 11.98 -10.71 16.49
C PRO A 77 11.19 -11.02 17.75
N LYS A 78 11.15 -10.08 18.69
CA LYS A 78 10.28 -10.21 19.88
C LYS A 78 8.80 -10.11 19.51
N PRO A 79 7.91 -10.70 20.33
CA PRO A 79 6.47 -10.58 20.12
C PRO A 79 5.99 -9.14 19.98
N LEU A 80 5.17 -8.86 18.98
CA LEU A 80 4.54 -7.55 18.79
C LEU A 80 3.51 -7.32 19.90
N ARG A 81 3.78 -6.32 20.75
CA ARG A 81 2.92 -5.97 21.90
C ARG A 81 2.19 -4.65 21.70
N ILE A 82 0.91 -4.64 22.09
CA ILE A 82 0.08 -3.43 22.16
C ILE A 82 0.50 -2.60 23.37
N LYS A 83 0.94 -1.35 23.13
CA LYS A 83 1.43 -0.42 24.16
C LYS A 83 0.35 0.48 24.74
N PHE A 84 -0.79 0.63 24.07
CA PHE A 84 -1.93 1.40 24.53
C PHE A 84 -3.20 0.93 23.81
N GLU A 85 -4.37 1.27 24.32
CA GLU A 85 -5.65 0.79 23.77
C GLU A 85 -5.84 1.16 22.28
N PRO A 86 -6.21 0.19 21.41
CA PRO A 86 -6.54 0.48 20.03
C PRO A 86 -7.65 1.54 19.91
N GLY A 87 -7.43 2.55 19.08
CA GLY A 87 -8.32 3.69 18.90
C GLY A 87 -8.15 4.83 19.91
N ALA A 88 -7.37 4.65 20.99
CA ALA A 88 -7.29 5.66 22.05
C ALA A 88 -6.49 6.91 21.66
N ARG A 89 -5.45 6.76 20.83
CA ARG A 89 -4.63 7.88 20.34
C ARG A 89 -3.87 7.52 19.08
N PHE A 90 -3.44 8.55 18.36
CA PHE A 90 -2.55 8.43 17.22
C PHE A 90 -1.12 8.10 17.67
N ARG A 91 -0.49 7.12 17.02
CA ARG A 91 0.95 6.91 17.00
C ARG A 91 1.34 6.26 15.68
N TYR A 92 2.14 6.96 14.88
CA TYR A 92 2.67 6.43 13.63
C TYR A 92 3.29 5.04 13.84
N SER A 93 2.92 4.09 12.98
CA SER A 93 3.26 2.68 13.13
C SER A 93 3.47 1.98 11.80
N GLY A 94 4.73 1.71 11.47
CA GLY A 94 5.12 0.80 10.38
C GLY A 94 4.64 -0.62 10.65
N GLU A 95 4.80 -1.12 11.89
CA GLU A 95 4.28 -2.42 12.35
C GLU A 95 2.76 -2.56 12.11
N GLY A 96 1.98 -1.49 12.26
CA GLY A 96 0.56 -1.51 11.92
C GLY A 96 0.32 -1.86 10.45
N TYR A 97 1.09 -1.26 9.54
CA TYR A 97 0.98 -1.55 8.11
C TYR A 97 1.50 -2.94 7.77
N VAL A 98 2.57 -3.42 8.41
CA VAL A 98 3.04 -4.81 8.26
C VAL A 98 1.96 -5.78 8.73
N TYR A 99 1.33 -5.53 9.87
CA TYR A 99 0.22 -6.34 10.36
C TYR A 99 -0.93 -6.42 9.35
N LEU A 100 -1.33 -5.29 8.75
CA LEU A 100 -2.37 -5.28 7.73
C LEU A 100 -1.94 -6.00 6.45
N GLN A 101 -0.69 -5.82 6.00
CA GLN A 101 -0.12 -6.58 4.89
C GLN A 101 -0.29 -8.08 5.13
N ARG A 102 0.11 -8.59 6.29
CA ARG A 102 0.00 -10.03 6.60
C ARG A 102 -1.44 -10.52 6.58
N VAL A 103 -2.38 -9.70 7.03
CA VAL A 103 -3.81 -10.04 6.97
C VAL A 103 -4.29 -10.10 5.53
N VAL A 104 -3.87 -9.17 4.67
CA VAL A 104 -4.20 -9.19 3.23
C VAL A 104 -3.60 -10.42 2.54
N GLU A 105 -2.30 -10.68 2.73
CA GLU A 105 -1.61 -11.85 2.17
C GLU A 105 -2.29 -13.15 2.59
N ARG A 106 -2.73 -13.23 3.84
CA ARG A 106 -3.45 -14.39 4.36
C ARG A 106 -4.84 -14.58 3.75
N ILE A 107 -5.61 -13.51 3.62
CA ILE A 107 -6.97 -13.58 3.08
C ILE A 107 -6.94 -13.94 1.59
N THR A 108 -5.96 -13.39 0.87
CA THR A 108 -5.85 -13.52 -0.59
C THR A 108 -5.07 -14.76 -1.01
N GLY A 109 -4.14 -15.23 -0.18
CA GLY A 109 -3.16 -16.26 -0.55
C GLY A 109 -2.05 -15.77 -1.49
N GLU A 110 -1.98 -14.47 -1.75
CA GLU A 110 -1.00 -13.84 -2.64
C GLU A 110 0.03 -13.05 -1.82
N THR A 111 1.26 -12.90 -2.32
CA THR A 111 2.21 -11.93 -1.75
C THR A 111 1.73 -10.51 -2.01
N LEU A 112 2.15 -9.55 -1.17
CA LEU A 112 1.68 -8.17 -1.29
C LEU A 112 1.97 -7.56 -2.67
N ASP A 113 3.16 -7.80 -3.24
CA ASP A 113 3.55 -7.28 -4.56
C ASP A 113 2.65 -7.81 -5.67
N VAL A 114 2.33 -9.11 -5.66
CA VAL A 114 1.41 -9.73 -6.63
C VAL A 114 0.01 -9.15 -6.47
N TYR A 115 -0.49 -9.11 -5.23
CA TYR A 115 -1.82 -8.59 -4.93
C TYR A 115 -1.97 -7.12 -5.35
N LEU A 116 -1.02 -6.25 -4.97
CA LEU A 116 -1.09 -4.83 -5.29
C LEU A 116 -0.81 -4.55 -6.76
N ARG A 117 0.01 -5.34 -7.43
CA ARG A 117 0.19 -5.22 -8.88
C ARG A 117 -1.13 -5.46 -9.61
N ARG A 118 -1.80 -6.57 -9.30
CA ARG A 118 -3.09 -6.94 -9.90
C ARG A 118 -4.23 -5.98 -9.56
N THR A 119 -4.29 -5.48 -8.32
CA THR A 119 -5.45 -4.73 -7.82
C THR A 119 -5.28 -3.21 -7.86
N VAL A 120 -4.05 -2.70 -7.98
CA VAL A 120 -3.75 -1.27 -7.92
C VAL A 120 -2.87 -0.83 -9.08
N LEU A 121 -1.69 -1.41 -9.24
CA LEU A 121 -0.70 -0.86 -10.18
C LEU A 121 -1.13 -1.05 -11.63
N ASP A 122 -1.55 -2.26 -12.02
CA ASP A 122 -1.97 -2.54 -13.40
C ASP A 122 -3.29 -1.80 -13.75
N PRO A 123 -4.34 -1.77 -12.89
CA PRO A 123 -5.54 -0.97 -13.17
C PRO A 123 -5.31 0.54 -13.30
N LEU A 124 -4.28 1.08 -12.65
CA LEU A 124 -3.90 2.49 -12.71
C LEU A 124 -2.80 2.80 -13.74
N ASP A 125 -2.43 1.81 -14.55
CA ASP A 125 -1.36 1.87 -15.55
C ASP A 125 0.00 2.33 -14.97
N MET A 126 0.27 2.03 -13.69
CA MET A 126 1.50 2.37 -12.97
C MET A 126 2.65 1.41 -13.31
N ARG A 127 3.01 1.32 -14.59
CA ARG A 127 3.98 0.34 -15.13
C ARG A 127 5.41 0.55 -14.66
N SER A 128 5.75 1.74 -14.16
CA SER A 128 7.08 2.08 -13.65
C SER A 128 7.19 1.88 -12.14
N SER A 129 6.15 1.34 -11.50
CA SER A 129 6.06 1.17 -10.05
C SER A 129 6.20 -0.30 -9.62
N SER A 130 6.84 -0.54 -8.48
CA SER A 130 6.98 -1.88 -7.91
C SER A 130 7.34 -1.84 -6.43
N TYR A 131 6.92 -2.87 -5.68
CA TYR A 131 7.29 -3.04 -4.26
C TYR A 131 8.61 -3.80 -4.06
N VAL A 132 9.09 -4.48 -5.10
CA VAL A 132 10.37 -5.20 -5.10
C VAL A 132 11.32 -4.55 -6.10
N TRP A 133 12.62 -4.76 -5.91
CA TRP A 133 13.62 -4.27 -6.85
C TRP A 133 13.53 -5.04 -8.17
N GLU A 134 13.58 -4.30 -9.27
CA GLU A 134 13.61 -4.86 -10.62
C GLU A 134 14.81 -4.28 -11.37
N GLU A 135 15.46 -5.07 -12.21
CA GLU A 135 16.70 -4.71 -12.91
C GLU A 135 16.59 -3.37 -13.67
N ARG A 136 15.40 -3.07 -14.22
CA ARG A 136 15.13 -1.80 -14.90
C ARG A 136 15.39 -0.56 -14.04
N PHE A 137 15.38 -0.68 -12.71
CA PHE A 137 15.62 0.43 -11.79
C PHE A 137 17.10 0.80 -11.68
N GLU A 138 18.03 -0.07 -12.07
CA GLU A 138 19.47 0.22 -11.93
C GLU A 138 19.89 1.49 -12.68
N SER A 139 19.32 1.75 -13.86
CA SER A 139 19.66 2.92 -14.68
C SER A 139 18.85 4.17 -14.38
N VAL A 140 17.60 4.03 -13.89
CA VAL A 140 16.66 5.16 -13.76
C VAL A 140 16.35 5.57 -12.32
N HIS A 141 16.68 4.74 -11.33
CA HIS A 141 16.39 5.05 -9.94
C HIS A 141 17.31 6.16 -9.43
N ALA A 142 16.69 7.17 -8.78
CA ALA A 142 17.40 8.29 -8.19
C ALA A 142 18.44 7.82 -7.15
N VAL A 143 19.57 8.52 -7.07
CA VAL A 143 20.60 8.21 -6.07
C VAL A 143 20.14 8.76 -4.71
N PRO A 144 19.99 7.92 -3.67
CA PRO A 144 19.62 8.41 -2.34
C PRO A 144 20.77 9.23 -1.76
N HIS A 145 20.45 10.24 -0.95
CA HIS A 145 21.43 11.08 -0.28
C HIS A 145 21.10 11.20 1.21
N ASP A 146 22.13 11.26 2.05
CA ASP A 146 21.94 11.49 3.49
C ASP A 146 21.69 12.97 3.82
N GLY A 147 21.49 13.29 5.11
CA GLY A 147 21.28 14.66 5.58
C GLY A 147 22.45 15.63 5.34
N LYS A 148 23.59 15.14 4.82
CA LYS A 148 24.76 15.94 4.42
C LYS A 148 24.94 15.96 2.90
N ALA A 149 23.90 15.59 2.14
CA ALA A 149 23.92 15.47 0.68
C ALA A 149 25.00 14.51 0.15
N ARG A 150 25.36 13.48 0.92
CA ARG A 150 26.30 12.45 0.46
C ARG A 150 25.53 11.31 -0.19
N PRO A 151 25.92 10.85 -1.40
CA PRO A 151 25.31 9.69 -2.04
C PRO A 151 25.31 8.47 -1.10
N GLN A 152 24.22 7.71 -1.11
CA GLN A 152 24.04 6.46 -0.38
C GLN A 152 23.80 5.32 -1.36
N GLU A 153 23.91 4.09 -0.89
CA GLU A 153 23.58 2.93 -1.69
C GLU A 153 22.07 2.86 -1.99
N LYS A 154 21.72 2.41 -3.20
CA LYS A 154 20.34 2.14 -3.58
C LYS A 154 19.81 0.97 -2.75
N SER A 155 18.65 1.17 -2.13
CA SER A 155 17.90 0.09 -1.49
C SER A 155 17.35 -0.86 -2.56
N ARG A 156 17.60 -2.16 -2.41
CA ARG A 156 17.13 -3.21 -3.34
C ARG A 156 16.25 -4.21 -2.59
N PRO A 157 14.98 -3.88 -2.33
CA PRO A 157 14.10 -4.77 -1.57
C PRO A 157 13.80 -6.04 -2.37
N GLU A 158 14.14 -7.20 -1.84
CA GLU A 158 13.79 -8.51 -2.42
C GLU A 158 12.35 -8.92 -2.10
N ALA A 159 11.76 -8.33 -1.06
CA ALA A 159 10.40 -8.62 -0.61
C ALA A 159 9.62 -7.33 -0.34
N ALA A 160 8.32 -7.38 -0.62
CA ALA A 160 7.42 -6.26 -0.40
C ALA A 160 7.18 -5.99 1.08
N LEU A 161 7.23 -4.71 1.45
CA LEU A 161 6.88 -4.16 2.75
C LEU A 161 5.95 -2.98 2.57
N ALA A 162 4.68 -3.15 2.97
CA ALA A 162 3.63 -2.13 2.86
C ALA A 162 4.01 -0.79 3.49
N ALA A 163 4.88 -0.81 4.49
CA ALA A 163 5.29 0.37 5.23
C ALA A 163 6.30 1.28 4.49
N GLY A 164 6.95 0.83 3.40
CA GLY A 164 8.08 1.62 2.87
C GLY A 164 8.74 1.24 1.55
N THR A 165 8.40 0.14 0.89
CA THR A 165 9.25 -0.38 -0.22
C THR A 165 8.78 -0.04 -1.63
N LEU A 166 7.62 0.63 -1.77
CA LEU A 166 7.15 1.05 -3.08
C LEU A 166 8.15 2.03 -3.73
N GLN A 167 8.71 1.59 -4.86
CA GLN A 167 9.42 2.41 -5.83
C GLN A 167 8.42 2.85 -6.89
N THR A 168 8.39 4.14 -7.21
CA THR A 168 7.43 4.72 -8.16
C THR A 168 8.03 5.95 -8.84
N THR A 169 7.34 6.46 -9.86
CA THR A 169 7.70 7.71 -10.55
C THR A 169 6.67 8.79 -10.26
N ALA A 170 7.02 10.06 -10.49
CA ALA A 170 6.06 11.15 -10.38
C ALA A 170 4.88 10.99 -11.36
N ALA A 171 5.12 10.41 -12.55
CA ALA A 171 4.09 10.17 -13.56
C ALA A 171 3.09 9.10 -13.10
N ASP A 172 3.58 7.94 -12.66
CA ASP A 172 2.74 6.86 -12.12
C ASP A 172 1.99 7.31 -10.86
N TYR A 173 2.61 8.16 -10.03
CA TYR A 173 1.95 8.68 -8.84
C TYR A 173 0.79 9.63 -9.17
N TRP A 174 0.87 10.31 -10.33
CA TRP A 174 -0.14 11.25 -10.79
C TRP A 174 -1.33 10.56 -11.48
N THR A 175 -1.15 9.41 -12.15
CA THR A 175 -2.22 8.74 -12.90
C THR A 175 -3.44 8.35 -12.05
N GLY A 176 -3.28 8.22 -10.73
CA GLY A 176 -4.39 8.01 -9.79
C GLY A 176 -5.45 9.12 -9.74
N HIS A 177 -5.19 10.31 -10.30
CA HIS A 177 -6.15 11.42 -10.35
C HIS A 177 -7.17 11.30 -11.49
N ASP A 178 -6.96 10.42 -12.48
CA ASP A 178 -7.86 10.30 -13.65
C ASP A 178 -8.99 9.27 -13.45
N LEU A 179 -9.17 8.76 -12.23
CA LEU A 179 -10.22 7.81 -11.84
C LEU A 179 -11.65 8.37 -11.93
N ASP A 180 -11.81 9.70 -12.06
CA ASP A 180 -13.11 10.34 -12.32
C ASP A 180 -13.41 10.50 -13.81
N ARG A 181 -12.53 10.07 -14.72
CA ARG A 181 -12.85 10.01 -16.15
C ARG A 181 -13.65 8.73 -16.42
N PRO A 182 -14.94 8.81 -16.77
CA PRO A 182 -15.66 7.62 -17.20
C PRO A 182 -14.91 7.01 -18.39
N ALA A 183 -14.65 5.70 -18.29
CA ALA A 183 -14.10 4.90 -19.38
C ALA A 183 -14.84 5.27 -20.67
N GLY A 184 -14.07 5.63 -21.70
CA GLY A 184 -14.55 6.32 -22.89
C GLY A 184 -15.90 5.81 -23.38
N ASP A 185 -16.89 6.69 -23.34
CA ASP A 185 -18.16 6.50 -24.03
C ASP A 185 -17.85 6.40 -25.55
N PRO A 186 -18.10 5.24 -26.20
CA PRO A 186 -17.84 5.07 -27.62
C PRO A 186 -18.78 5.93 -28.50
N HIS A 187 -19.69 6.72 -27.94
CA HIS A 187 -20.60 7.59 -28.69
C HIS A 187 -20.10 9.00 -29.00
N CYS A 188 -18.95 9.43 -28.48
CA CYS A 188 -18.41 10.75 -28.84
C CYS A 188 -17.34 10.64 -29.93
N GLN A 189 -17.74 10.20 -31.13
CA GLN A 189 -16.98 10.49 -32.34
C GLN A 189 -17.16 11.98 -32.65
N THR A 190 -16.21 12.82 -32.26
CA THR A 190 -16.14 14.20 -32.73
C THR A 190 -15.73 14.20 -34.20
N GLY A 191 -16.73 14.00 -35.07
CA GLY A 191 -16.60 14.20 -36.50
C GLY A 191 -16.20 15.64 -36.78
N ARG A 192 -14.95 15.86 -37.18
CA ARG A 192 -14.52 17.09 -37.83
C ARG A 192 -14.81 16.94 -39.33
N PRO A 193 -15.77 17.68 -39.91
CA PRO A 193 -15.98 17.61 -41.35
C PRO A 193 -14.80 18.26 -42.09
N PRO A 194 -14.46 17.79 -43.30
CA PRO A 194 -13.37 18.36 -44.08
C PRO A 194 -13.75 19.77 -44.55
N HIS A 195 -12.83 20.71 -44.39
CA HIS A 195 -12.98 22.09 -44.88
C HIS A 195 -13.10 22.08 -46.42
N GLY A 196 -14.33 22.21 -46.91
CA GLY A 196 -14.64 22.43 -48.32
C GLY A 196 -14.21 23.82 -48.78
N GLY A 197 -13.57 23.87 -49.95
CA GLY A 197 -13.06 25.08 -50.58
C GLY A 197 -14.15 26.05 -51.00
N VAL A 198 -13.80 27.33 -51.02
CA VAL A 198 -14.63 28.41 -51.55
C VAL A 198 -14.24 28.66 -53.00
N ALA A 199 -15.18 28.39 -53.93
CA ALA A 199 -15.12 28.83 -55.31
C ALA A 199 -15.87 30.17 -55.45
N ARG A 200 -15.13 31.16 -55.96
CA ARG A 200 -15.47 32.38 -56.73
C ARG A 200 -16.93 32.87 -56.80
N ARG A 201 -17.07 34.19 -56.64
CA ARG A 201 -17.75 35.05 -57.62
C ARG A 201 -16.78 36.13 -58.07
#